data_AF-A0A377PPW0-F1
#
_entry.id   AF-A0A377PPW0-F1
#
_cell.length_a   1.000
_cell.length_b   1.000
_cell.length_c   1.000
_cell.angle_alpha   90.00
_cell.angle_beta   90.00
_cell.angle_gamma   90.00
#
_symmetry.space_group_name_H-M   'P 1'
#
loop_
_entity.id
_entity.type
_entity.pdbx_description
1 polymer ?
#
loop_
_entity_poly.entity_id
_entity_poly.type
_entity_poly.pdbx_seq_one_letter_code
_entity_poly.pdbx_strand_id
1 'polypeptide(L)'
;MTDLISFINNILWGSVLIYLLIGTGIFFTIRTGFIQFRHFGHMFSVLKNSNKADSSGISSFQALCTSLAARVGTGNLTGVAIAITAAGLEPFSGCGWLP
;
A
#
# COMPACT_ATOMS: atom_id res chain seq x y z
N MET A 1 -13.39 -29.57 -18.11
CA MET A 1 -11.93 -29.30 -17.94
C MET A 1 -11.67 -27.86 -17.51
N THR A 2 -12.45 -26.89 -17.97
CA THR A 2 -12.37 -25.49 -17.54
C THR A 2 -12.79 -25.28 -16.08
N ASP A 3 -13.69 -26.10 -15.53
CA ASP A 3 -14.21 -25.94 -14.17
C ASP A 3 -13.14 -26.13 -13.09
N LEU A 4 -12.21 -27.06 -13.31
CA LEU A 4 -11.09 -27.32 -12.41
C LEU A 4 -10.06 -26.18 -12.46
N ILE A 5 -9.83 -25.63 -13.65
CA ILE A 5 -8.96 -24.45 -13.85
C ILE A 5 -9.59 -23.21 -13.19
N SER A 6 -10.90 -23.02 -13.35
CA SER A 6 -11.64 -21.93 -12.71
C SER A 6 -11.66 -22.05 -11.19
N PHE A 7 -11.81 -23.26 -10.64
CA PHE A 7 -11.75 -23.50 -9.21
C PHE A 7 -10.37 -23.18 -8.63
N ILE A 8 -9.30 -23.64 -9.29
CA ILE A 8 -7.92 -23.35 -8.89
C ILE A 8 -7.62 -21.85 -9.01
N ASN A 9 -8.12 -21.18 -10.05
CA ASN A 9 -7.90 -19.75 -10.22
C ASN A 9 -8.56 -18.96 -9.09
N ASN A 10 -9.82 -19.27 -8.77
CA ASN A 10 -10.55 -18.61 -7.68
C ASN A 10 -9.88 -18.79 -6.31
N ILE A 11 -9.40 -20.00 -6.00
CA ILE A 11 -8.76 -20.24 -4.70
C ILE A 11 -7.39 -19.55 -4.61
N LEU A 12 -6.61 -19.57 -5.69
CA LEU A 12 -5.27 -18.97 -5.71
C LEU A 12 -5.33 -17.44 -5.68
N TRP A 13 -6.17 -16.83 -6.51
CA TRP A 13 -6.29 -15.37 -6.60
C TRP A 13 -7.11 -14.75 -5.47
N GLY A 14 -8.19 -15.39 -5.05
CA GLY A 14 -9.11 -14.82 -4.07
C GLY A 14 -8.66 -15.04 -2.63
N SER A 15 -8.28 -16.27 -2.27
CA SER A 15 -8.06 -16.62 -0.87
C SER A 15 -6.58 -16.78 -0.55
N VAL A 16 -5.84 -17.57 -1.32
CA VAL A 16 -4.46 -17.92 -0.98
C VAL A 16 -3.54 -16.69 -0.99
N LEU A 17 -3.61 -15.86 -2.04
CA LEU A 17 -2.78 -14.64 -2.12
C LEU A 17 -3.08 -13.65 -1.00
N ILE A 18 -4.37 -13.41 -0.69
CA ILE A 18 -4.78 -12.50 0.41
C ILE A 18 -4.24 -12.99 1.76
N TYR A 19 -4.47 -14.27 2.10
CA TYR A 19 -4.08 -14.81 3.40
C TYR A 19 -2.57 -14.90 3.53
N LEU A 20 -1.87 -15.27 2.46
CA LEU A 20 -0.42 -15.31 2.45
C LEU A 20 0.13 -13.90 2.69
N LEU A 21 -0.34 -12.89 1.95
CA LEU A 21 0.17 -11.53 2.06
C LEU A 21 -0.03 -10.91 3.45
N ILE A 22 -1.22 -11.09 4.04
CA ILE A 22 -1.51 -10.66 5.41
C ILE A 22 -0.64 -11.43 6.42
N GLY A 23 -0.52 -12.75 6.24
CA GLY A 23 0.29 -13.62 7.08
C GLY A 23 1.77 -13.23 7.11
N THR A 24 2.40 -13.00 5.94
CA THR A 24 3.78 -12.49 5.89
C THR A 24 3.88 -11.11 6.53
N GLY A 25 2.90 -10.21 6.29
CA GLY A 25 2.90 -8.87 6.87
C GLY A 25 2.93 -8.89 8.40
N ILE A 26 2.09 -9.72 9.02
CA ILE A 26 2.04 -9.89 10.47
C ILE A 26 3.32 -10.55 10.97
N PHE A 27 3.78 -11.62 10.30
CA PHE A 27 5.01 -12.32 10.65
C PHE A 27 6.23 -11.38 10.66
N PHE A 28 6.39 -10.56 9.62
CA PHE A 28 7.47 -9.56 9.57
C PHE A 28 7.31 -8.47 10.64
N THR A 29 6.08 -8.04 10.93
CA THR A 29 5.81 -7.02 11.97
C THR A 29 6.24 -7.50 13.35
N ILE A 30 5.92 -8.75 13.70
CA ILE A 30 6.30 -9.36 14.98
C ILE A 30 7.81 -9.61 15.02
N ARG A 31 8.39 -10.19 13.95
CA ARG A 31 9.83 -10.54 13.91
C ARG A 31 10.74 -9.33 13.94
N THR A 32 10.34 -8.20 13.36
CA THR A 32 11.12 -6.95 13.38
C THR A 32 10.86 -6.09 14.62
N GLY A 33 10.02 -6.54 15.55
CA GLY A 33 9.81 -5.89 16.85
C GLY A 33 9.20 -4.49 16.74
N PHE A 34 8.21 -4.31 15.86
CA PHE A 34 7.59 -3.00 15.60
C PHE A 34 8.60 -1.93 15.14
N ILE A 35 9.52 -2.32 14.25
CA ILE A 35 10.51 -1.43 13.62
C ILE A 35 9.85 -0.17 13.01
N GLN A 36 8.61 -0.30 12.52
CA GLN A 36 7.80 0.77 11.94
C GLN A 36 7.57 1.94 12.90
N PHE A 37 7.45 1.67 14.21
CA PHE A 37 7.25 2.71 15.23
C PHE A 37 8.56 3.13 15.88
N ARG A 38 9.51 2.20 16.08
CA ARG A 38 10.80 2.51 16.73
C ARG A 38 11.74 3.35 15.86
N HIS A 39 11.80 3.06 14.56
CA HIS A 39 12.73 3.73 13.64
C HIS A 39 12.14 4.93 12.90
N PHE A 40 10.85 5.21 13.06
CA PHE A 40 10.19 6.35 12.41
C PHE A 40 10.83 7.70 12.79
N GLY A 41 11.14 7.89 14.09
CA GLY A 41 11.81 9.11 14.57
C GLY A 41 13.26 9.24 14.08
N HIS A 42 14.00 8.13 14.06
CA HIS A 42 15.37 8.11 13.54
C HIS A 42 15.42 8.38 12.03
N MET A 43 14.44 7.87 11.28
CA MET A 43 14.30 8.08 9.85
C MET A 43 14.09 9.56 9.50
N PHE A 44 13.27 10.29 10.28
CA PHE A 44 13.07 11.73 10.10
C PHE A 44 14.35 12.54 10.38
N SER A 45 15.13 12.14 11.39
CA SER A 45 16.44 12.73 11.68
C SER A 45 17.44 12.53 10.53
N VAL A 46 17.51 11.31 9.97
CA VAL A 46 18.36 10.98 8.83
C VAL A 46 17.93 11.73 7.56
N LEU A 47 16.62 11.87 7.32
CA LEU A 47 16.08 12.68 6.23
C LEU A 47 16.47 14.15 6.36
N LYS A 48 16.36 14.71 7.57
CA LYS A 48 16.70 16.11 7.87
C LYS A 48 18.21 16.38 7.81
N ASN A 49 19.04 15.39 8.11
CA ASN A 49 20.51 15.48 8.06
C ASN A 49 21.11 15.09 6.70
N SER A 50 20.29 14.81 5.69
CA SER A 50 20.71 14.42 4.33
C SER A 50 21.37 15.54 3.50
N ASN A 51 21.67 16.70 4.11
CA ASN A 51 22.43 17.80 3.48
C ASN A 51 23.90 17.43 3.17
N LYS A 52 24.36 16.24 3.58
CA LYS A 52 25.64 15.66 3.16
C LYS A 52 25.40 14.64 2.05
N ALA A 53 25.09 15.14 0.86
CA ALA A 53 25.03 14.31 -0.34
C ALA A 53 26.45 13.86 -0.69
N ASP A 54 26.71 12.55 -0.62
CA ASP A 54 27.89 11.98 -1.24
C ASP A 54 27.70 12.05 -2.77
N SER A 55 28.74 12.51 -3.46
CA SER A 55 28.71 13.06 -4.82
C SER A 55 28.37 12.08 -5.97
N SER A 56 27.76 10.92 -5.67
CA SER A 56 27.49 9.86 -6.66
C SER A 56 26.18 9.08 -6.43
N GLY A 57 25.30 9.51 -5.50
CA GLY A 57 24.06 8.78 -5.17
C GLY A 57 22.81 9.64 -5.06
N ILE A 58 21.64 9.04 -5.32
CA ILE A 58 20.32 9.62 -5.04
C ILE A 58 20.21 9.93 -3.54
N SER A 59 19.76 11.14 -3.18
CA SER A 59 19.52 11.55 -1.78
C SER A 59 18.53 10.62 -1.07
N SER A 60 18.72 10.35 0.22
CA SER A 60 17.79 9.57 1.05
C SER A 60 16.35 10.10 0.97
N PHE A 61 16.18 11.42 0.81
CA PHE A 61 14.86 12.04 0.60
C PHE A 61 14.28 11.74 -0.79
N GLN A 62 15.12 11.77 -1.83
CA GLN A 62 14.71 11.48 -3.19
C GLN A 62 14.35 9.99 -3.36
N ALA A 63 15.11 9.07 -2.74
CA ALA A 63 14.80 7.64 -2.68
C ALA A 63 13.46 7.38 -1.96
N LEU A 64 13.19 8.11 -0.88
CA LEU A 64 11.89 8.04 -0.20
C LEU A 64 10.76 8.55 -1.09
N CYS A 65 10.95 9.72 -1.72
CA CYS A 65 9.93 10.35 -2.57
C CYS A 65 9.59 9.45 -3.77
N THR A 66 10.57 8.84 -4.43
CA THR A 66 10.30 7.89 -5.53
C THR A 66 9.55 6.64 -5.06
N SER A 67 9.93 6.06 -3.90
CA SER A 67 9.20 4.92 -3.35
C SER A 67 7.79 5.29 -2.90
N LEU A 68 7.57 6.50 -2.39
CA LEU A 68 6.26 7.00 -2.00
C LEU A 68 5.40 7.22 -3.23
N ALA A 69 5.93 7.88 -4.27
CA ALA A 69 5.24 8.08 -5.54
C ALA A 69 4.81 6.75 -6.17
N ALA A 70 5.65 5.71 -6.09
CA ALA A 70 5.31 4.37 -6.59
C ALA A 70 4.18 3.68 -5.79
N ARG A 71 3.97 4.03 -4.51
CA ARG A 71 2.95 3.42 -3.64
C ARG A 71 1.70 4.27 -3.47
N VAL A 72 1.78 5.58 -3.69
CA VAL A 72 0.63 6.50 -3.71
C VAL A 72 -0.03 6.37 -5.08
N GLY A 73 -0.87 5.34 -5.20
CA GLY A 73 -1.66 5.07 -6.39
C GLY A 73 -3.09 5.58 -6.29
N THR A 74 -3.77 5.64 -7.44
CA THR A 74 -5.21 5.91 -7.54
C THR A 74 -6.02 5.02 -6.62
N GLY A 75 -5.64 3.75 -6.45
CA GLY A 75 -6.34 2.79 -5.59
C GLY A 75 -6.49 3.21 -4.12
N ASN A 76 -5.48 3.84 -3.52
CA ASN A 76 -5.58 4.33 -2.13
C ASN A 76 -6.55 5.52 -2.03
N LEU A 77 -6.56 6.41 -3.02
CA LEU A 77 -7.48 7.55 -3.08
C LEU A 77 -8.92 7.10 -3.37
N THR A 78 -9.10 6.20 -4.34
CA THR A 78 -10.38 5.59 -4.69
C THR A 78 -10.96 4.82 -3.52
N GLY A 79 -10.15 4.06 -2.77
CA GLY A 79 -10.60 3.36 -1.57
C GLY A 79 -11.16 4.31 -0.50
N VAL A 80 -10.47 5.43 -0.26
CA VAL A 80 -10.96 6.47 0.68
C VAL A 80 -12.23 7.14 0.14
N ALA A 81 -12.29 7.46 -1.16
CA ALA A 81 -13.49 8.03 -1.77
C ALA A 81 -14.69 7.10 -1.63
N ILE A 82 -14.53 5.80 -1.92
CA ILE A 82 -15.56 4.78 -1.76
C ILE A 82 -15.96 4.63 -0.29
N ALA A 83 -15.01 4.66 0.65
CA ALA A 83 -15.32 4.55 2.08
C ALA A 83 -16.18 5.73 2.55
N ILE A 84 -15.89 6.95 2.10
CA ILE A 84 -16.68 8.15 2.45
C ILE A 84 -18.07 8.09 1.81
N THR A 85 -18.19 7.67 0.55
CA THR A 85 -19.49 7.54 -0.12
C THR A 85 -20.31 6.38 0.44
N ALA A 86 -19.66 5.27 0.84
CA ALA A 86 -20.36 4.15 1.45
C ALA A 86 -20.76 4.40 2.91
N ALA A 87 -20.02 5.25 3.64
CA ALA A 87 -20.24 5.50 5.07
C ALA A 87 -21.39 6.50 5.39
N GLY A 88 -22.14 6.98 4.41
CA GLY A 88 -23.36 7.77 4.66
C GLY A 88 -23.50 9.06 3.86
N LEU A 89 -22.56 9.35 2.96
CA LEU A 89 -22.83 10.25 1.85
C LEU A 89 -23.26 9.37 0.68
N GLU A 90 -24.56 9.14 0.48
CA GLU A 90 -25.05 8.89 -0.87
C GLU A 90 -24.97 10.21 -1.65
N PRO A 91 -24.01 10.41 -2.56
CA PRO A 91 -24.28 11.20 -3.74
C PRO A 91 -24.24 10.25 -4.93
N PHE A 92 -25.18 10.41 -5.86
CA PHE A 92 -25.24 9.71 -7.15
C PHE A 92 -26.02 8.39 -7.27
N SER A 93 -27.16 8.27 -6.59
CA SER A 93 -28.25 7.40 -7.08
C SER A 93 -29.07 8.05 -8.23
N GLY A 94 -28.63 9.18 -8.81
CA GLY A 94 -29.48 10.02 -9.68
C GLY A 94 -28.96 10.48 -11.05
N CYS A 95 -27.66 10.38 -11.38
CA CYS A 95 -27.16 10.92 -12.65
C CYS A 95 -26.14 9.98 -13.33
N GLY A 96 -26.66 8.99 -14.06
CA GLY A 96 -26.23 8.62 -15.43
C GLY A 96 -24.76 8.62 -15.83
N TRP A 97 -23.83 8.20 -14.98
CA TRP A 97 -22.44 7.94 -15.37
C TRP A 97 -22.04 6.51 -15.01
N LEU A 98 -22.59 5.57 -15.77
CA LEU A 98 -21.88 4.36 -16.17
C LEU A 98 -21.62 4.48 -17.68
N PRO A 99 -20.41 4.17 -18.19
CA PRO A 99 -20.32 3.66 -19.56
C PRO A 99 -21.04 2.31 -19.68
#